data_AF-A0A392M9P1-F1
#
_entry.id   AF-A0A392M9P1-F1
#
_cell.length_a   1.000
_cell.length_b   1.000
_cell.length_c   1.000
_cell.angle_alpha   90.00
_cell.angle_beta   90.00
_cell.angle_gamma   90.00
#
_symmetry.space_group_name_H-M   'P 1'
#
loop_
_entity.id
_entity.type
_entity.pdbx_description
1 polymer ?
#
loop_
_entity_poly.entity_id
_entity_poly.type
_entity_poly.pdbx_seq_one_letter_code
_entity_poly.pdbx_strand_id
1 'polypeptide(L)'
;MLEKNYKTVQALKISQEGSLNEADTKMDFSNIADFIDDQGMEVDDDGVDDDEDEMDVEDGGADAGQSEFKDKVLGVLKEGDFEEKRSSKLSLQEFLYLLSLFNKAGIHFT
;
A
#
# COMPACT_ATOMS: atom_id res chain seq x y z
N MET A 1 -7.36 -27.52 -26.29
CA MET A 1 -7.26 -26.97 -24.91
C MET A 1 -6.10 -27.53 -24.08
N LEU A 2 -5.55 -28.71 -24.41
CA LEU A 2 -4.44 -29.30 -23.65
C LEU A 2 -3.06 -28.68 -23.96
N GLU A 3 -2.84 -28.24 -25.19
CA GLU A 3 -1.55 -27.71 -25.67
C GLU A 3 -1.11 -26.41 -24.99
N LYS A 4 -2.07 -25.55 -24.61
CA LYS A 4 -1.76 -24.30 -23.89
C LYS A 4 -1.21 -24.57 -22.50
N ASN A 5 -1.75 -25.57 -21.80
CA ASN A 5 -1.27 -25.98 -20.47
C ASN A 5 0.13 -26.61 -20.54
N TYR A 6 0.45 -27.31 -21.63
CA TYR A 6 1.76 -27.95 -21.80
C TYR A 6 2.91 -26.94 -21.87
N LYS A 7 2.71 -25.81 -22.55
CA LYS A 7 3.74 -24.75 -22.63
C LYS A 7 4.00 -24.10 -21.27
N THR A 8 2.95 -23.86 -20.49
CA THR A 8 3.06 -23.32 -19.14
C THR A 8 3.84 -24.27 -18.22
N VAL A 9 3.55 -25.57 -18.27
CA VAL A 9 4.26 -26.58 -17.46
C VAL A 9 5.74 -26.67 -17.84
N GLN A 10 6.07 -26.59 -19.14
CA GLN A 10 7.48 -26.55 -19.57
C GLN A 10 8.22 -25.31 -19.07
N ALA A 11 7.60 -24.13 -19.14
CA ALA A 11 8.23 -22.89 -18.65
C ALA A 11 8.49 -22.93 -17.13
N LEU A 12 7.55 -23.48 -16.36
CA LEU A 12 7.70 -23.63 -14.90
C LEU A 12 8.82 -24.62 -14.54
N LYS A 13 8.93 -25.74 -15.27
CA LYS A 13 9.95 -26.75 -15.01
C LYS A 13 11.37 -26.23 -15.28
N ILE A 14 11.56 -25.46 -16.35
CA ILE A 14 12.84 -24.80 -16.66
C ILE A 14 13.25 -23.83 -15.55
N SER A 15 12.28 -23.10 -14.97
CA SER A 15 12.55 -22.16 -13.87
C SER A 15 12.93 -22.86 -12.56
N GLN A 16 12.45 -24.09 -12.35
CA GLN A 16 12.77 -24.88 -11.16
C GLN A 16 14.13 -25.59 -11.27
N GLU A 17 14.48 -26.09 -12.46
CA GLU A 17 15.76 -26.77 -12.70
C GLU A 17 16.96 -25.79 -12.75
N GLY A 18 16.72 -24.51 -13.02
CA GLY A 18 17.75 -23.46 -12.95
C GLY A 18 18.07 -22.94 -11.53
N SER A 19 17.29 -23.31 -10.52
CA SER A 19 17.37 -22.73 -9.16
C SER A 19 18.17 -23.59 -8.16
N LEU A 20 18.76 -24.72 -8.60
CA LEU A 20 19.48 -25.64 -7.70
C LEU A 20 20.99 -25.39 -7.61
N ASN A 21 21.51 -24.31 -8.22
CA ASN A 21 22.92 -23.92 -8.06
C ASN A 21 23.01 -22.67 -7.18
N GLU A 22 23.43 -22.89 -5.93
CA GLU A 22 24.09 -21.97 -5.00
C GLU A 22 23.77 -20.47 -5.10
N ALA A 23 23.06 -19.95 -4.11
CA ALA A 23 23.65 -19.09 -3.07
C ALA A 23 22.56 -18.54 -2.16
N ASP A 24 22.83 -18.53 -0.86
CA ASP A 24 22.16 -17.71 0.15
C ASP A 24 22.00 -16.26 -0.38
N THR A 25 20.82 -15.90 -0.88
CA THR A 25 20.49 -14.49 -1.14
C THR A 25 20.13 -13.83 0.18
N LYS A 26 21.16 -13.56 0.98
CA LYS A 26 21.13 -12.59 2.06
C LYS A 26 20.76 -11.25 1.42
N MET A 27 19.54 -10.77 1.65
CA MET A 27 19.10 -9.46 1.15
C MET A 27 20.07 -8.40 1.70
N ASP A 28 20.79 -7.74 0.81
CA ASP A 28 21.79 -6.74 1.14
C ASP A 28 21.09 -5.39 1.39
N PHE A 29 20.91 -5.06 2.67
CA PHE A 29 20.28 -3.81 3.13
C PHE A 29 21.17 -2.57 2.95
N SER A 30 22.40 -2.73 2.47
CA SER A 30 23.36 -1.62 2.30
C SER A 30 22.89 -0.57 1.29
N ASN A 31 21.98 -0.93 0.39
CA ASN A 31 21.45 -0.04 -0.65
C ASN A 31 20.28 0.85 -0.19
N ILE A 32 19.76 0.68 1.03
CA ILE A 32 18.67 1.53 1.55
C ILE A 32 19.17 2.91 1.98
N ALA A 33 20.43 3.01 2.43
CA ALA A 33 20.99 4.27 2.93
C ALA A 33 21.10 5.34 1.83
N ASP A 34 21.40 4.95 0.58
CA ASP A 34 21.52 5.87 -0.55
C ASP A 34 20.16 6.41 -1.07
N PHE A 35 19.05 5.75 -0.75
CA PHE A 35 17.71 6.23 -1.18
C PHE A 35 17.16 7.33 -0.24
N ILE A 36 17.67 7.42 0.98
CA ILE A 36 17.16 8.36 2.01
C ILE A 36 17.76 9.77 1.82
N ASP A 37 18.93 9.89 1.19
CA ASP A 37 19.68 11.16 1.11
C ASP A 37 19.16 12.11 0.01
N ASP A 38 18.45 11.62 -1.01
CA ASP A 38 18.03 12.41 -2.19
C ASP A 38 16.52 12.75 -2.23
N GLN A 39 15.80 12.51 -1.13
CA GLN A 39 14.38 12.87 -1.00
C GLN A 39 14.11 13.66 0.28
N GLY A 40 15.03 14.56 0.63
CA GLY A 40 14.75 15.64 1.56
C GLY A 40 13.63 16.52 0.98
N MET A 41 12.41 16.36 1.50
CA MET A 41 11.39 17.40 1.37
C MET A 41 11.96 18.66 2.04
N GLU A 42 12.29 19.67 1.26
CA GLU A 42 12.46 21.03 1.76
C GLU A 42 11.14 21.42 2.43
N VAL A 43 11.15 21.41 3.76
CA VAL A 43 10.06 21.97 4.55
C VAL A 43 10.32 23.48 4.51
N ASP A 44 9.64 24.18 3.60
CA ASP A 44 9.55 25.63 3.65
C ASP A 44 8.86 25.99 4.97
N ASP A 45 9.67 26.37 5.95
CA ASP A 45 9.27 27.00 7.21
C ASP A 45 8.82 28.43 6.89
N ASP A 46 7.57 28.58 6.42
CA ASP A 46 6.90 29.87 6.42
C ASP A 46 5.73 29.82 7.41
N GLY A 47 5.87 30.64 8.45
CA GLY A 47 5.16 30.51 9.70
C GLY A 47 3.66 30.78 9.61
N VAL A 48 2.95 30.14 10.56
CA VAL A 48 1.70 30.59 11.19
C VAL A 48 0.53 30.85 10.22
N ASP A 49 -0.39 29.89 10.16
CA ASP A 49 -1.74 30.17 10.65
C ASP A 49 -2.35 28.90 11.24
N ASP A 50 -2.65 29.00 12.53
CA ASP A 50 -3.49 28.09 13.31
C ASP A 50 -4.95 28.36 12.93
N ASP A 51 -5.28 28.16 11.65
CA ASP A 51 -6.66 28.08 11.23
C ASP A 51 -7.07 26.62 11.37
N GLU A 52 -7.88 26.40 12.41
CA GLU A 52 -8.74 25.26 12.60
C GLU A 52 -9.65 25.12 11.36
N ASP A 53 -9.10 24.61 10.26
CA ASP A 53 -9.86 24.03 9.16
C ASP A 53 -10.50 22.76 9.71
N GLU A 54 -11.57 22.99 10.47
CA GLU A 54 -12.75 22.18 10.55
C GLU A 54 -13.02 21.74 9.11
N MET A 55 -12.50 20.55 8.74
CA MET A 55 -12.93 19.87 7.54
C MET A 55 -14.39 19.53 7.78
N ASP A 56 -15.25 20.51 7.49
CA ASP A 56 -16.66 20.36 7.29
C ASP A 56 -16.74 19.33 6.17
N VAL A 57 -16.86 18.07 6.60
CA VAL A 57 -17.34 17.00 5.75
C VAL A 57 -18.76 17.43 5.42
N GLU A 58 -18.88 18.28 4.39
CA GLU A 58 -20.12 18.44 3.68
C GLU A 58 -20.55 16.99 3.40
N ASP A 59 -21.54 16.53 4.16
CA ASP A 59 -22.33 15.34 3.91
C ASP A 59 -23.10 15.63 2.62
N GLY A 60 -22.33 15.81 1.54
CA GLY A 60 -22.76 16.08 0.20
C GLY A 60 -23.45 14.80 -0.23
N GLY A 61 -24.75 14.79 0.03
CA GLY A 61 -25.65 13.66 -0.13
C GLY A 61 -25.34 12.87 -1.37
N ALA A 62 -24.61 11.78 -1.18
CA ALA A 62 -24.44 10.73 -2.17
C ALA A 62 -25.38 9.58 -1.78
N ASP A 63 -26.67 9.89 -1.68
CA ASP A 63 -27.78 8.92 -1.67
C ASP A 63 -27.99 8.33 -3.08
N ALA A 64 -26.89 7.93 -3.73
CA ALA A 64 -26.88 7.30 -5.04
C ALA A 64 -26.04 6.02 -4.96
N GLY A 65 -26.41 5.15 -4.03
CA GLY A 65 -25.80 3.84 -3.84
C GLY A 65 -24.40 3.93 -3.26
N GLN A 66 -24.26 3.64 -1.95
CA GLN A 66 -22.98 3.22 -1.41
C GLN A 66 -22.46 2.10 -2.31
N SER A 67 -21.44 2.41 -3.12
CA SER A 67 -20.79 1.42 -3.95
C SER A 67 -20.28 0.33 -3.03
N GLU A 68 -20.50 -0.94 -3.35
CA GLU A 68 -19.96 -2.08 -2.58
C GLU A 68 -18.46 -1.92 -2.33
N PHE A 69 -17.76 -1.21 -3.22
CA PHE A 69 -16.37 -0.82 -3.06
C PHE A 69 -16.14 0.19 -1.91
N LYS A 70 -16.99 1.21 -1.78
CA LYS A 70 -16.92 2.19 -0.68
C LYS A 70 -17.13 1.51 0.67
N ASP A 71 -18.10 0.62 0.77
CA ASP A 71 -18.37 -0.14 2.00
C ASP A 71 -17.21 -1.08 2.34
N LYS A 72 -16.59 -1.68 1.33
CA LYS A 72 -15.40 -2.50 1.50
C LYS A 72 -14.20 -1.68 2.00
N VAL A 73 -13.97 -0.50 1.44
CA VAL A 73 -12.90 0.42 1.89
C VAL A 73 -13.15 0.88 3.33
N LEU A 74 -14.38 1.30 3.65
CA LEU A 74 -14.78 1.68 5.01
C LEU A 74 -14.62 0.51 6.00
N GLY A 75 -14.97 -0.71 5.59
CA GLY A 75 -14.78 -1.91 6.39
C GLY A 75 -13.31 -2.16 6.76
N VAL A 76 -12.41 -1.98 5.80
CA VAL A 76 -10.95 -2.10 6.03
C VAL A 76 -10.44 -1.03 6.99
N LEU A 77 -10.88 0.23 6.80
CA LEU A 77 -10.48 1.33 7.69
C LEU A 77 -10.99 1.13 9.12
N LYS A 78 -12.21 0.59 9.29
CA LYS A 78 -12.78 0.22 10.59
C LYS A 78 -12.05 -0.94 11.26
N GLU A 79 -11.66 -1.97 10.50
CA GLU A 79 -10.88 -3.11 11.04
C GLU A 79 -9.54 -2.65 11.63
N GLY A 80 -8.91 -1.64 11.03
CA GLY A 80 -7.62 -1.11 11.45
C GLY A 80 -7.66 0.09 12.40
N ASP A 81 -8.85 0.56 12.83
CA ASP A 81 -9.00 1.80 13.63
C ASP A 81 -8.36 3.04 12.96
N PHE A 82 -8.54 3.14 11.64
CA PHE A 82 -8.00 4.21 10.80
C PHE A 82 -9.08 5.16 10.25
N GLU A 83 -10.36 4.92 10.54
CA GLU A 83 -11.48 5.72 10.03
C GLU A 83 -11.39 7.20 10.46
N GLU A 84 -11.01 7.45 11.72
CA GLU A 84 -10.90 8.81 12.28
C GLU A 84 -9.46 9.34 12.31
N LYS A 85 -8.47 8.53 11.90
CA LYS A 85 -7.06 8.92 11.92
C LYS A 85 -6.72 9.76 10.70
N ARG A 86 -6.11 10.93 10.93
CA ARG A 86 -5.49 11.73 9.87
C ARG A 86 -4.19 11.06 9.42
N SER A 87 -3.95 11.03 8.11
CA SER A 87 -2.73 10.46 7.51
C SER A 87 -1.44 11.07 8.07
N SER A 88 -1.43 12.35 8.42
CA SER A 88 -0.28 13.05 9.02
C SER A 88 0.11 12.54 10.41
N LYS A 89 -0.78 11.83 11.10
CA LYS A 89 -0.52 11.26 12.43
C LYS A 89 -0.13 9.78 12.37
N LEU A 90 -0.07 9.19 11.18
CA LEU A 90 0.29 7.80 11.00
C LEU A 90 1.81 7.65 10.95
N SER A 91 2.34 6.77 11.80
CA SER A 91 3.71 6.30 11.67
C SER A 91 3.86 5.44 10.41
N LEU A 92 5.10 5.28 9.93
CA LEU A 92 5.41 4.39 8.79
C LEU A 92 4.93 2.95 9.05
N GLN A 93 5.08 2.46 10.28
CA GLN A 93 4.63 1.12 10.66
C GLN A 93 3.10 0.99 10.60
N GLU A 94 2.36 2.00 11.06
CA GLU A 94 0.89 2.03 10.94
C GLU A 94 0.46 2.10 9.48
N PHE A 95 1.16 2.87 8.65
CA PHE A 95 0.87 2.97 7.23
C PHE A 95 1.07 1.64 6.50
N LEU A 96 2.17 0.93 6.80
CA LEU A 96 2.42 -0.41 6.26
C LEU A 96 1.39 -1.43 6.75
N TYR A 97 0.95 -1.33 8.01
CA TYR A 97 -0.11 -2.17 8.54
C TYR A 97 -1.43 -1.90 7.80
N LEU A 98 -1.81 -0.65 7.60
CA LEU A 98 -3.00 -0.27 6.84
C LEU A 98 -2.94 -0.77 5.38
N LEU A 99 -1.79 -0.62 4.72
CA LEU A 99 -1.58 -1.13 3.37
C LEU A 99 -1.73 -2.67 3.31
N SER A 100 -1.27 -3.38 4.35
CA SER A 100 -1.44 -4.83 4.45
C SER A 100 -2.91 -5.24 4.57
N LEU A 101 -3.73 -4.47 5.30
CA LEU A 101 -5.17 -4.71 5.41
C LEU A 101 -5.88 -4.51 4.08
N PHE A 102 -5.54 -3.45 3.34
CA PHE A 102 -6.05 -3.25 1.99
C PHE A 102 -5.67 -4.39 1.03
N ASN A 103 -4.40 -4.79 1.02
CA ASN A 103 -3.93 -5.90 0.19
C ASN A 103 -4.64 -7.23 0.55
N LYS A 104 -4.84 -7.51 1.84
CA LYS A 104 -5.60 -8.68 2.31
C LYS A 104 -7.06 -8.64 1.86
N ALA A 105 -7.65 -7.46 1.81
CA ALA A 105 -8.98 -7.24 1.25
C ALA A 105 -8.99 -7.27 -0.30
N GLY A 106 -7.84 -7.41 -0.97
CA GLY A 106 -7.71 -7.42 -2.42
C GLY A 106 -7.84 -6.03 -3.05
N ILE A 107 -7.55 -4.98 -2.29
CA ILE A 107 -7.48 -3.59 -2.76
C ILE A 107 -6.00 -3.25 -2.92
N HIS A 108 -5.57 -3.01 -4.15
CA HIS A 108 -4.18 -2.69 -4.49
C HIS A 108 -4.11 -1.30 -5.12
N PHE A 109 -3.15 -0.49 -4.68
CA PHE A 109 -2.88 0.83 -5.23
C PHE A 109 -1.72 0.71 -6.22
N THR A 110 -1.93 1.14 -7.47
CA THR A 110 -0.93 1.10 -8.56
C THR A 110 -0.75 2.49 -9.14
#